data_AF-A0A1I3G5A6-F1
#
_entry.id   AF-A0A1I3G5A6-F1
#
_cell.length_a   1.000
_cell.length_b   1.000
_cell.length_c   1.000
_cell.angle_alpha   90.00
_cell.angle_beta   90.00
_cell.angle_gamma   90.00
#
_symmetry.space_group_name_H-M   'P 1'
#
loop_
_entity.id
_entity.type
_entity.pdbx_description
1 polymer ?
#
loop_
_entity_poly.entity_id
_entity_poly.type
_entity_poly.pdbx_seq_one_letter_code
_entity_poly.pdbx_strand_id
1 'polypeptide(L)'
;MINPLVQLISDWAGEYLNDVYLSGSRAKGTAIYLSADIDLFISLKSTTDKTLSEIYDSLYRYFNYKGYKVSKQNVSIGVNIAGKQVDLVPATKRPGNTNYHSFYISKQNTWTQTNVIEHINKVENYDRLFEIFLLKHGVIYTN
;
A
#
# COMPACT_ATOMS: atom_id res chain seq x y z
N MET A 1 -18.78 3.41 0.86
CA MET A 1 -18.03 4.26 1.82
C MET A 1 -16.59 4.22 1.38
N ILE A 2 -15.92 5.36 1.18
CA ILE A 2 -14.48 5.35 0.86
C ILE A 2 -13.73 4.99 2.14
N ASN A 3 -12.89 3.97 2.06
CA ASN A 3 -12.06 3.49 3.15
C ASN A 3 -11.10 4.60 3.65
N PRO A 4 -11.03 4.91 4.96
CA PRO A 4 -10.15 5.94 5.53
C PRO A 4 -8.66 5.79 5.16
N LEU A 5 -8.14 4.57 5.04
CA LEU A 5 -6.75 4.31 4.65
C LEU A 5 -6.52 4.62 3.16
N VAL A 6 -7.47 4.26 2.30
CA VAL A 6 -7.40 4.60 0.86
C VAL A 6 -7.50 6.11 0.66
N GLN A 7 -8.32 6.79 1.47
CA GLN A 7 -8.36 8.24 1.46
C GLN A 7 -7.01 8.85 1.85
N LEU A 8 -6.37 8.35 2.91
CA LEU A 8 -5.04 8.81 3.31
C LEU A 8 -3.98 8.59 2.21
N ILE A 9 -4.02 7.45 1.53
CA ILE A 9 -3.13 7.16 0.40
C ILE A 9 -3.42 8.12 -0.76
N SER A 10 -4.69 8.37 -1.06
CA SER A 10 -5.13 9.30 -2.12
C SER A 10 -4.69 10.73 -1.83
N ASP A 11 -4.83 11.18 -0.59
CA ASP A 11 -4.39 12.50 -0.15
C ASP A 11 -2.86 12.67 -0.26
N TRP A 12 -2.09 11.62 0.05
CA TRP A 12 -0.63 11.63 -0.08
C TRP A 12 -0.18 11.64 -1.54
N ALA A 13 -0.73 10.73 -2.35
CA ALA A 13 -0.32 10.53 -3.73
C ALA A 13 -0.85 11.65 -4.65
N GLY A 14 -1.98 12.28 -4.28
CA GLY A 14 -2.62 13.34 -5.04
C GLY A 14 -2.92 12.91 -6.48
N GLU A 15 -2.63 13.81 -7.43
CA GLU A 15 -2.85 13.53 -8.85
C GLU A 15 -1.96 12.41 -9.41
N TYR A 16 -0.90 12.02 -8.71
CA TYR A 16 -0.01 10.95 -9.14
C TYR A 16 -0.53 9.57 -8.79
N LEU A 17 -1.60 9.44 -8.00
CA LEU A 17 -2.21 8.14 -7.76
C LEU A 17 -2.78 7.58 -9.07
N ASN A 18 -2.38 6.36 -9.40
CA ASN A 18 -2.99 5.59 -10.47
C ASN A 18 -4.02 4.60 -9.91
N ASP A 19 -3.64 3.81 -8.89
CA ASP A 19 -4.52 2.82 -8.27
C ASP A 19 -3.92 2.28 -6.94
N VAL A 20 -4.70 1.50 -6.19
CA VAL A 20 -4.26 0.77 -4.99
C VAL A 20 -4.72 -0.69 -5.07
N TYR A 21 -3.80 -1.63 -4.92
CA TYR A 21 -4.08 -3.07 -4.99
C TYR A 21 -3.78 -3.76 -3.66
N LEU A 22 -4.56 -4.78 -3.32
CA LEU A 22 -4.14 -5.78 -2.35
C LEU A 22 -3.09 -6.66 -3.00
N SER A 23 -1.93 -6.77 -2.35
CA SER A 23 -0.84 -7.66 -2.73
C SER A 23 -0.59 -8.67 -1.61
N GLY A 24 0.19 -9.71 -1.89
CA GLY A 24 0.67 -10.62 -0.86
C GLY A 24 1.03 -12.00 -1.40
N SER A 25 2.15 -12.55 -0.92
CA SER A 25 2.59 -13.91 -1.24
C SER A 25 1.59 -15.00 -0.80
N ARG A 26 0.76 -14.67 0.19
CA ARG A 26 -0.31 -15.52 0.72
C ARG A 26 -1.57 -15.51 -0.14
N ALA A 27 -1.74 -14.57 -1.06
CA ALA A 27 -2.96 -14.46 -1.85
C ALA A 27 -3.24 -15.71 -2.74
N LYS A 28 -2.26 -16.61 -2.88
CA LYS A 28 -2.40 -17.96 -3.43
C LYS A 28 -2.90 -18.95 -2.35
N GLY A 29 -4.22 -19.08 -2.22
CA GLY A 29 -4.86 -20.20 -1.51
C GLY A 29 -5.35 -19.88 -0.09
N THR A 30 -6.63 -19.53 0.00
CA THR A 30 -7.59 -19.99 1.03
C THR A 30 -7.02 -20.47 2.38
N ALA A 31 -6.56 -19.56 3.27
CA ALA A 31 -6.40 -19.82 4.72
C ALA A 31 -6.10 -18.55 5.59
N ILE A 32 -6.39 -17.33 5.14
CA ILE A 32 -5.60 -16.15 5.58
C ILE A 32 -6.41 -15.10 6.39
N TYR A 33 -7.70 -15.35 6.61
CA TYR A 33 -8.65 -14.34 7.07
C TYR A 33 -8.63 -14.00 8.58
N LEU A 34 -7.71 -14.54 9.37
CA LEU A 34 -7.66 -14.34 10.83
C LEU A 34 -6.34 -13.77 11.37
N SER A 35 -5.27 -13.74 10.59
CA SER A 35 -3.93 -13.39 11.10
C SER A 35 -3.00 -12.66 10.14
N ALA A 36 -3.41 -12.34 8.90
CA ALA A 36 -2.49 -11.81 7.92
C ALA A 36 -2.18 -10.31 8.06
N ASP A 37 -0.89 -10.02 7.98
CA ASP A 37 -0.34 -8.76 7.52
C ASP A 37 -0.93 -8.44 6.14
N ILE A 38 -1.53 -7.24 6.01
CA ILE A 38 -2.12 -6.78 4.75
C ILE A 38 -1.03 -6.04 3.98
N ASP A 39 -0.72 -6.48 2.75
CA ASP A 39 0.16 -5.74 1.87
C ASP A 39 -0.66 -4.91 0.88
N LEU A 40 -0.51 -3.60 0.89
CA LEU A 40 -1.12 -2.67 -0.08
C LEU A 40 -0.06 -2.16 -1.05
N PHE A 41 -0.25 -2.50 -2.32
CA PHE A 41 0.55 -1.99 -3.41
C PHE A 41 -0.05 -0.68 -3.92
N ILE A 42 0.71 0.41 -3.85
CA ILE A 42 0.26 1.74 -4.26
C ILE A 42 0.90 2.08 -5.60
N SER A 43 0.08 2.09 -6.65
CA SER A 43 0.51 2.39 -8.02
C SER A 43 0.48 3.89 -8.26
N LEU A 44 1.65 4.47 -8.52
CA LEU A 44 1.81 5.86 -8.96
C LEU A 44 2.01 5.95 -10.47
N LYS A 45 1.57 7.05 -11.06
CA LYS A 45 1.75 7.36 -12.48
C LYS A 45 3.23 7.45 -12.84
N SER A 46 3.55 7.10 -14.09
CA SER A 46 4.90 7.21 -14.65
C SER A 46 5.39 8.67 -14.76
N THR A 47 4.49 9.64 -14.60
CA THR A 47 4.77 11.08 -14.66
C THR A 47 5.08 11.69 -13.30
N THR A 48 5.20 10.88 -12.24
CA THR A 48 5.67 11.34 -10.92
C THR A 48 7.03 12.03 -11.05
N ASP A 49 7.16 13.18 -10.38
CA ASP A 49 8.33 14.05 -10.39
C ASP A 49 9.42 13.67 -9.38
N LYS A 50 9.15 12.68 -8.52
CA LYS A 50 10.04 12.21 -7.46
C LYS A 50 10.78 10.93 -7.85
N THR A 51 12.00 10.79 -7.34
CA THR A 51 12.73 9.52 -7.38
C THR A 51 12.06 8.45 -6.50
N LEU A 52 12.36 7.17 -6.73
CA LEU A 52 11.76 6.07 -5.97
C LEU A 52 12.07 6.15 -4.45
N SER A 53 13.26 6.62 -4.08
CA SER A 53 13.63 6.83 -2.68
C SER A 53 12.87 8.01 -2.05
N GLU A 54 12.70 9.12 -2.78
CA GLU A 54 11.89 10.26 -2.32
C GLU A 54 10.41 9.89 -2.16
N ILE A 55 9.87 9.09 -3.07
CA ILE A 55 8.51 8.55 -2.95
C ILE A 55 8.40 7.74 -1.66
N TYR A 56 9.29 6.76 -1.46
CA TYR A 56 9.33 5.91 -0.28
C TYR A 56 9.43 6.73 1.02
N ASP A 57 10.34 7.69 1.07
CA ASP A 57 10.54 8.55 2.25
C ASP A 57 9.37 9.51 2.47
N SER A 58 8.74 10.01 1.41
CA SER A 58 7.57 10.89 1.52
C SER A 58 6.36 10.15 2.11
N LEU A 59 6.15 8.88 1.73
CA LEU A 59 5.08 8.05 2.27
C LEU A 59 5.29 7.84 3.78
N TYR A 60 6.51 7.48 4.17
CA TYR A 60 6.89 7.34 5.58
C TYR A 60 6.59 8.62 6.37
N ARG A 61 7.08 9.78 5.88
CA ARG A 61 6.90 11.08 6.54
C ARG A 61 5.42 11.45 6.64
N TYR A 62 4.65 11.19 5.59
CA TYR A 62 3.23 11.50 5.55
C TYR A 62 2.44 10.72 6.62
N PHE A 63 2.60 9.41 6.69
CA PHE A 63 1.90 8.60 7.70
C PHE A 63 2.37 8.91 9.12
N ASN A 64 3.67 9.17 9.31
CA ASN A 64 4.19 9.64 10.60
C ASN A 64 3.54 10.98 11.02
N TYR A 65 3.45 11.94 10.09
CA TYR A 65 2.81 13.23 10.32
C TYR A 65 1.32 13.11 10.67
N LYS A 66 0.62 12.13 10.07
CA LYS A 66 -0.78 11.81 10.40
C LYS A 66 -0.95 11.08 11.74
N GLY A 67 0.14 10.85 12.48
CA GLY A 67 0.12 10.27 13.83
C GLY A 67 0.15 8.74 13.88
N TYR A 68 0.39 8.06 12.76
CA TYR A 68 0.51 6.60 12.75
C TYR A 68 1.87 6.15 13.28
N LYS A 69 1.89 5.00 13.96
CA LYS A 69 3.14 4.28 14.26
C LYS A 69 3.64 3.65 12.97
N VAL A 70 4.78 4.14 12.46
CA VAL A 70 5.35 3.72 11.19
C VAL A 70 6.75 3.13 11.32
N SER A 71 7.09 2.21 10.43
CA SER A 71 8.42 1.60 10.32
C SER A 71 8.87 1.55 8.86
N LYS A 72 10.17 1.75 8.62
CA LYS A 72 10.77 1.56 7.30
C LYS A 72 11.17 0.11 7.13
N GLN A 73 10.63 -0.57 6.11
CA GLN A 73 11.06 -1.91 5.70
C GLN A 73 11.87 -1.88 4.41
N ASN A 74 12.26 -3.04 3.88
CA ASN A 74 13.11 -3.08 2.70
C ASN A 74 12.44 -2.47 1.46
N VAL A 75 11.16 -2.79 1.23
CA VAL A 75 10.40 -2.34 0.04
C VAL A 75 9.07 -1.68 0.38
N SER A 76 8.71 -1.65 1.66
CA SER A 76 7.44 -1.13 2.16
C SER A 76 7.64 -0.18 3.34
N ILE A 77 6.59 0.57 3.64
CA ILE A 77 6.39 1.28 4.90
C ILE A 77 5.38 0.47 5.71
N GLY A 78 5.83 -0.02 6.86
CA GLY A 78 4.94 -0.66 7.81
C GLY A 78 4.15 0.38 8.59
N VAL A 79 2.83 0.20 8.69
CA VAL A 79 1.92 1.09 9.41
C VAL A 79 1.06 0.28 10.37
N ASN A 80 1.01 0.68 11.64
CA ASN A 80 0.08 0.08 12.59
C ASN A 80 -1.27 0.80 12.53
N ILE A 81 -2.33 0.06 12.19
CA ILE A 81 -3.70 0.56 12.13
C ILE A 81 -4.55 -0.29 13.06
N ALA A 82 -5.09 0.31 14.13
CA ALA A 82 -5.89 -0.37 15.15
C ALA A 82 -5.22 -1.65 15.71
N GLY A 83 -3.90 -1.63 15.93
CA GLY A 83 -3.15 -2.76 16.49
C GLY A 83 -2.73 -3.81 15.45
N LYS A 84 -2.97 -3.59 14.17
CA LYS A 84 -2.59 -4.50 13.07
C LYS A 84 -1.55 -3.89 12.16
N GLN A 85 -0.66 -4.72 11.65
CA GLN A 85 0.40 -4.34 10.73
C GLN A 85 -0.12 -4.34 9.30
N VAL A 86 0.06 -3.21 8.60
CA VAL A 86 -0.25 -3.04 7.18
C VAL A 86 1.00 -2.54 6.49
N ASP A 87 1.40 -3.20 5.42
CA ASP A 87 2.60 -2.87 4.68
C ASP A 87 2.22 -2.14 3.39
N LEU A 88 2.70 -0.90 3.26
CA LEU A 88 2.43 -0.05 2.11
C LEU A 88 3.64 -0.08 1.17
N VAL A 89 3.45 -0.56 -0.05
CA VAL A 89 4.50 -0.66 -1.08
C VAL A 89 4.26 0.42 -2.13
N PRO A 90 4.94 1.58 -2.06
CA PRO A 90 4.83 2.60 -3.11
C PRO A 90 5.65 2.21 -4.34
N ALA A 91 5.02 2.23 -5.50
CA ALA A 91 5.67 1.86 -6.76
C ALA A 91 5.22 2.77 -7.91
N THR A 92 6.15 3.07 -8.82
CA THR A 92 5.89 3.92 -9.98
C THR A 92 5.72 3.07 -11.23
N LYS A 93 4.62 3.26 -11.95
CA LYS A 93 4.35 2.60 -13.23
C LYS A 93 5.44 2.96 -14.24
N ARG A 94 5.92 1.99 -15.02
CA ARG A 94 6.85 2.24 -16.12
C ARG A 94 6.13 2.95 -17.28
N PRO A 95 6.79 3.87 -18.00
CA PRO A 95 6.22 4.50 -19.17
C PRO A 95 5.74 3.50 -20.23
N GLY A 96 4.72 3.87 -20.99
CA GLY A 96 4.11 3.04 -22.02
C GLY A 96 2.99 2.12 -21.51
N ASN A 97 2.45 1.28 -22.40
CA ASN A 97 1.35 0.38 -22.09
C ASN A 97 1.85 -0.91 -21.41
N THR A 98 2.47 -0.77 -20.24
CA THR A 98 3.01 -1.90 -19.46
C THR A 98 2.31 -2.05 -18.12
N ASN A 99 2.41 -3.25 -17.56
CA ASN A 99 1.98 -3.54 -16.19
C ASN A 99 3.15 -3.47 -15.19
N TYR A 100 4.34 -3.09 -15.66
CA TYR A 100 5.53 -3.06 -14.83
C TYR A 100 5.56 -1.81 -13.97
N HIS A 101 6.02 -2.00 -12.74
CA HIS A 101 6.25 -0.93 -11.78
C HIS A 101 7.64 -1.08 -11.19
N SER A 102 8.28 0.05 -10.88
CA SER A 102 9.54 0.12 -10.15
C SER A 102 9.31 0.61 -8.73
N PHE A 103 10.04 0.05 -7.76
CA PHE A 103 10.00 0.48 -6.36
C PHE A 103 11.39 0.39 -5.72
N TYR A 104 11.55 1.14 -4.64
CA TYR A 104 12.82 1.31 -3.94
C TYR A 104 13.13 0.12 -3.01
N ILE A 105 14.39 -0.30 -2.99
CA ILE A 105 14.95 -1.26 -2.03
C ILE A 105 15.82 -0.48 -1.06
N SER A 106 15.28 -0.17 0.11
CA SER A 106 15.86 0.73 1.10
C SER A 106 17.17 0.21 1.69
N LYS A 107 17.30 -1.09 1.93
CA LYS A 107 18.52 -1.66 2.52
C LYS A 107 19.73 -1.65 1.59
N GLN A 108 19.49 -1.52 0.28
CA GLN A 108 20.54 -1.58 -0.75
C GLN A 108 20.68 -0.26 -1.52
N ASN A 109 19.83 0.74 -1.22
CA ASN A 109 19.77 2.00 -1.95
C ASN A 109 19.68 1.81 -3.47
N THR A 110 18.79 0.93 -3.91
CA THR A 110 18.58 0.58 -5.33
C THR A 110 17.09 0.43 -5.61
N TRP A 111 16.73 -0.06 -6.79
CA TRP A 111 15.35 -0.37 -7.16
C TRP A 111 15.21 -1.78 -7.72
N THR A 112 13.99 -2.28 -7.70
CA THR A 112 13.60 -3.47 -8.46
C THR A 112 12.29 -3.21 -9.18
N GLN A 113 11.89 -4.14 -10.04
CA GLN A 113 10.65 -4.06 -10.79
C GLN A 113 9.80 -5.30 -10.62
N THR A 114 8.49 -5.12 -10.76
CA THR A 114 7.54 -6.23 -10.78
C THR A 114 6.39 -5.94 -11.74
N ASN A 115 5.73 -7.00 -12.20
CA ASN A 115 4.51 -6.90 -12.99
C ASN A 115 3.32 -6.85 -12.03
N VAL A 116 2.60 -5.73 -11.99
CA VAL A 116 1.49 -5.54 -11.04
C VAL A 116 0.40 -6.58 -11.20
N ILE A 117 0.16 -7.09 -12.41
CA ILE A 117 -0.85 -8.13 -12.66
C ILE A 117 -0.53 -9.43 -11.89
N GLU A 118 0.74 -9.76 -11.70
CA GLU A 118 1.14 -10.94 -10.92
C GLU A 118 0.80 -10.80 -9.43
N HIS A 119 0.60 -9.57 -8.96
CA HIS A 119 0.17 -9.24 -7.59
C HIS A 119 -1.33 -8.95 -7.48
N ILE A 120 -2.04 -8.81 -8.61
CA ILE A 120 -3.49 -8.62 -8.63
C ILE A 120 -4.15 -9.98 -8.42
N ASN A 121 -4.53 -10.25 -7.18
CA ASN A 121 -5.83 -10.89 -6.99
C ASN A 121 -6.87 -9.78 -7.16
N LYS A 122 -7.68 -9.87 -8.21
CA LYS A 122 -8.91 -9.05 -8.33
C LYS A 122 -9.84 -9.50 -7.21
N VAL A 123 -9.67 -8.97 -6.01
CA VAL A 123 -10.73 -9.00 -5.03
C VAL A 123 -11.66 -7.87 -5.44
N GLU A 124 -12.77 -8.21 -6.11
CA GLU A 124 -13.87 -7.29 -6.46
C GLU A 124 -14.56 -6.67 -5.23
N ASN A 125 -13.91 -6.70 -4.06
CA ASN A 125 -14.48 -6.48 -2.75
C ASN A 125 -13.40 -5.96 -1.78
N TYR A 126 -12.50 -5.08 -2.25
CA TYR A 126 -11.55 -4.38 -1.37
C TYR A 126 -12.28 -3.68 -0.22
N ASP A 127 -13.39 -3.01 -0.54
CA ASP A 127 -14.26 -2.36 0.44
C ASP A 127 -14.78 -3.35 1.47
N ARG A 128 -15.24 -4.53 1.04
CA ARG A 128 -15.75 -5.57 1.95
C ARG A 128 -14.64 -6.22 2.77
N LEU A 129 -13.45 -6.43 2.22
CA LEU A 129 -12.31 -6.98 2.97
C LEU A 129 -11.84 -6.02 4.05
N PHE A 130 -11.75 -4.73 3.71
CA PHE A 130 -11.37 -3.72 4.67
C PHE A 130 -12.49 -3.44 5.68
N GLU A 131 -13.74 -3.45 5.25
CA GLU A 131 -14.91 -3.36 6.12
C GLU A 131 -14.95 -4.58 7.07
N ILE A 132 -14.77 -5.81 6.60
CA ILE A 132 -14.64 -6.99 7.45
C ILE A 132 -13.44 -6.85 8.41
N PHE A 133 -12.32 -6.31 7.93
CA PHE A 133 -11.13 -6.09 8.75
C PHE A 133 -11.42 -5.11 9.89
N LEU A 134 -12.02 -3.96 9.59
CA LEU A 134 -12.43 -2.96 10.57
C LEU A 134 -13.55 -3.45 11.48
N LEU A 135 -14.62 -4.05 10.94
CA LEU A 135 -15.77 -4.55 11.71
C LEU A 135 -15.39 -5.69 12.65
N LYS A 136 -14.50 -6.59 12.23
CA LYS A 136 -14.06 -7.72 13.08
C LYS A 136 -12.99 -7.34 14.09
N HIS A 137 -12.25 -6.25 13.88
CA HIS A 137 -11.05 -5.95 14.68
C HIS A 137 -10.97 -4.52 15.23
N GLY A 138 -11.96 -3.65 14.99
CA GLY A 138 -11.97 -2.29 15.51
C GLY A 138 -13.25 -1.51 15.21
N VAL A 139 -14.29 -1.73 16.04
CA VAL A 139 -15.23 -0.66 16.36
C VAL A 139 -14.68 0.04 17.59
N ILE A 140 -14.10 1.23 17.39
CA ILE A 140 -14.41 2.40 18.22
C ILE A 140 -14.33 3.64 17.29
N TYR A 141 -15.46 3.98 16.66
CA TYR A 141 -15.69 5.39 16.33
C TYR A 141 -15.90 6.08 17.67
N THR A 142 -14.88 6.75 18.21
CA THR A 142 -15.09 7.72 19.29
C THR A 142 -15.09 9.09 18.68
N ASN A 143 -16.28 9.70 18.78
CA ASN A 143 -16.69 11.10 18.61
C ASN A 143 -15.65 12.14 18.21
#